data_AF-A0A8B7CQT7-F1
#
_entry.id   AF-A0A8B7CQT7-F1
#
_cell.length_a   1.000
_cell.length_b   1.000
_cell.length_c   1.000
_cell.angle_alpha   90.00
_cell.angle_beta   90.00
_cell.angle_gamma   90.00
#
_symmetry.space_group_name_H-M   'P 1'
#
loop_
_entity.id
_entity.type
_entity.pdbx_description
1 polymer ?
#
loop_
_entity_poly.entity_id
_entity_poly.type
_entity_poly.pdbx_seq_one_letter_code
_entity_poly.pdbx_strand_id
1 'polypeptide(L)'
;MAAATDPVRRRRGGLERRMLGDPGRSRVSPALAFVLLVVLSSSFVRGGAAANPEVRCSRSCVAQNCNSIGIRYGKFCGVGWTGCPGEKPCDELDGCCKAHDECVEQKGLMSVKCHEKFKNCIRKVKKSGKDGFSEECPYETAIPTMIQGMDMAILFSHFWRNDLYPGQPLLLPKILPTADLPFVKMALVTQYPSDVQAILLVRRSFAFATPIVKSHT
;
A
#
# COMPACT_ATOMS: atom_id res chain seq x y z
N MET A 1 -28.02 27.36 -41.46
CA MET A 1 -28.51 26.45 -42.51
C MET A 1 -27.36 26.16 -43.47
N ALA A 2 -27.12 24.86 -43.75
CA ALA A 2 -26.41 24.25 -44.89
C ALA A 2 -24.94 24.66 -45.18
N ALA A 3 -23.95 23.77 -44.99
CA ALA A 3 -23.51 22.66 -45.88
C ALA A 3 -22.54 23.18 -46.97
N ALA A 4 -21.23 22.89 -46.89
CA ALA A 4 -20.55 21.64 -47.28
C ALA A 4 -20.59 21.37 -48.80
N THR A 5 -19.41 21.32 -49.45
CA THR A 5 -19.11 20.38 -50.56
C THR A 5 -17.61 20.37 -50.96
N ASP A 6 -17.00 19.19 -50.78
CA ASP A 6 -15.95 18.52 -51.59
C ASP A 6 -16.48 18.22 -53.02
N PRO A 7 -15.87 17.43 -53.96
CA PRO A 7 -14.53 16.82 -54.10
C PRO A 7 -13.97 16.83 -55.57
N VAL A 8 -12.86 16.12 -55.87
CA VAL A 8 -12.75 15.01 -56.88
C VAL A 8 -11.29 14.58 -57.13
N ARG A 9 -11.12 13.37 -57.66
CA ARG A 9 -10.08 12.35 -57.43
C ARG A 9 -9.49 11.82 -58.76
N ARG A 10 -8.17 11.48 -58.74
CA ARG A 10 -7.38 10.44 -59.49
C ARG A 10 -7.20 10.50 -61.02
N ARG A 11 -5.95 10.25 -61.45
CA ARG A 11 -5.31 8.98 -61.94
C ARG A 11 -3.89 9.35 -62.46
N ARG A 12 -2.87 8.50 -62.66
CA ARG A 12 -2.43 7.12 -62.32
C ARG A 12 -1.06 6.96 -63.03
N GLY A 13 -0.08 6.23 -62.47
CA GLY A 13 1.08 5.74 -63.24
C GLY A 13 2.35 5.59 -62.40
N GLY A 14 2.98 4.41 -62.43
CA GLY A 14 4.20 4.09 -61.68
C GLY A 14 5.32 3.55 -62.57
N LEU A 15 6.32 2.93 -61.91
CA LEU A 15 7.56 2.29 -62.43
C LEU A 15 8.65 3.31 -62.83
N GLU A 16 9.94 3.19 -62.50
CA GLU A 16 10.79 2.06 -62.17
C GLU A 16 12.06 2.57 -61.44
N ARG A 17 12.81 1.67 -60.78
CA ARG A 17 13.97 1.98 -59.94
C ARG A 17 15.22 2.18 -60.80
N ARG A 18 16.14 3.07 -60.39
CA ARG A 18 17.60 2.81 -60.49
C ARG A 18 18.35 3.37 -59.30
N MET A 19 19.22 2.52 -58.76
CA MET A 19 20.14 2.75 -57.66
C MET A 19 21.31 3.64 -58.08
N LEU A 20 21.86 4.41 -57.15
CA LEU A 20 23.31 4.63 -57.03
C LEU A 20 23.65 4.79 -55.54
N GLY A 21 24.59 3.97 -55.07
CA GLY A 21 24.99 3.84 -53.67
C GLY A 21 26.02 4.88 -53.23
N ASP A 22 26.14 5.03 -51.91
CA ASP A 22 27.10 5.90 -51.21
C ASP A 22 27.94 5.05 -50.21
N PRO A 23 29.26 5.30 -50.05
CA PRO A 23 30.19 4.40 -49.39
C PRO A 23 30.33 4.64 -47.87
N GLY A 24 30.80 3.61 -47.16
CA GLY A 24 31.53 3.80 -45.90
C GLY A 24 30.74 3.70 -44.60
N ARG A 25 29.90 2.67 -44.42
CA ARG A 25 29.36 2.32 -43.10
C ARG A 25 30.19 1.19 -42.50
N SER A 26 31.07 1.52 -41.55
CA SER A 26 31.70 0.54 -40.66
C SER A 26 30.63 -0.40 -40.12
N ARG A 27 30.71 -1.67 -40.51
CA ARG A 27 29.77 -2.72 -40.08
C ARG A 27 30.07 -3.05 -38.62
N VAL A 28 29.52 -2.24 -37.72
CA VAL A 28 29.32 -2.69 -36.34
C VAL A 28 28.36 -3.86 -36.44
N SER A 29 28.85 -5.07 -36.13
CA SER A 29 28.05 -6.28 -36.24
C SER A 29 26.74 -6.06 -35.47
N PRO A 30 25.56 -6.41 -36.00
CA PRO A 30 24.28 -6.19 -35.32
C PRO A 30 24.26 -6.85 -33.93
N ALA A 31 25.04 -7.92 -33.76
CA ALA A 31 25.31 -8.54 -32.47
C ALA A 31 26.02 -7.60 -31.48
N LEU A 32 27.03 -6.84 -31.93
CA LEU A 32 27.79 -5.92 -31.09
C LEU A 32 26.96 -4.68 -30.68
N ALA A 33 26.10 -4.20 -31.59
CA ALA A 33 25.13 -3.15 -31.29
C ALA A 33 24.07 -3.61 -30.29
N PHE A 34 23.63 -4.87 -30.38
CA PHE A 34 22.71 -5.47 -29.41
C PHE A 34 23.36 -5.62 -28.03
N VAL A 35 24.62 -6.08 -27.99
CA VAL A 35 25.39 -6.22 -26.74
C VAL A 35 25.58 -4.85 -26.06
N LEU A 36 25.91 -3.79 -26.81
CA LEU A 36 26.00 -2.43 -26.27
C LEU A 36 24.66 -1.91 -25.70
N LEU A 37 23.54 -2.20 -26.37
CA LEU A 37 22.20 -1.85 -25.89
C LEU A 37 21.84 -2.59 -24.58
N VAL A 38 22.19 -3.88 -24.49
CA VAL A 38 21.99 -4.68 -23.27
C VAL A 38 22.86 -4.15 -22.14
N VAL A 39 24.14 -3.84 -22.39
CA VAL A 39 25.08 -3.34 -21.38
C VAL A 39 24.70 -1.93 -20.90
N LEU A 40 24.26 -1.04 -21.79
CA LEU A 40 23.75 0.30 -21.44
C LEU A 40 22.45 0.23 -20.63
N SER A 41 21.57 -0.75 -20.90
CA SER A 41 20.36 -0.98 -20.09
C SER A 41 20.64 -1.59 -18.70
N SER A 42 21.84 -2.17 -18.50
CA SER A 42 22.21 -2.83 -17.24
C SER A 42 22.73 -1.87 -16.16
N SER A 43 23.00 -0.60 -16.51
CA SER A 43 23.68 0.35 -15.61
C SER A 43 22.74 1.27 -14.81
N PHE A 44 21.42 1.03 -14.83
CA PHE A 44 20.47 1.72 -13.95
C PHE A 44 19.82 0.77 -12.95
N VAL A 45 20.62 -0.04 -12.25
CA VAL A 45 20.20 -0.48 -10.91
C VAL A 45 20.70 0.58 -9.94
N ARG A 46 19.98 1.71 -9.89
CA ARG A 46 20.13 2.63 -8.76
C ARG A 46 19.76 1.83 -7.53
N GLY A 47 20.74 1.59 -6.67
CA GLY A 47 20.56 0.90 -5.40
C GLY A 47 19.38 1.53 -4.68
N GLY A 48 18.24 0.84 -4.70
CA GLY A 48 17.22 1.07 -3.71
C GLY A 48 17.90 0.79 -2.39
N ALA A 49 18.04 1.82 -1.56
CA ALA A 49 18.19 1.58 -0.13
C ALA A 49 17.16 0.50 0.19
N ALA A 50 17.62 -0.61 0.74
CA ALA A 50 16.74 -1.66 1.20
C ALA A 50 15.77 -0.99 2.16
N ALA A 51 14.60 -0.62 1.65
CA ALA A 51 13.49 -0.26 2.49
C ALA A 51 13.16 -1.58 3.17
N ASN A 52 13.70 -1.74 4.37
CA ASN A 52 13.11 -2.55 5.39
C ASN A 52 11.58 -2.29 5.31
N PRO A 53 10.71 -3.28 5.49
CA PRO A 53 9.31 -3.02 5.81
C PRO A 53 9.20 -2.32 7.20
N GLU A 54 10.01 -1.28 7.39
CA GLU A 54 9.98 -0.32 8.46
C GLU A 54 8.59 0.31 8.37
N VAL A 55 7.81 -0.01 9.38
CA VAL A 55 6.53 0.62 9.67
C VAL A 55 6.69 2.11 9.39
N ARG A 56 6.03 2.61 8.35
CA ARG A 56 6.17 4.02 7.96
C ARG A 56 5.51 4.87 9.05
N CYS A 57 6.32 5.29 10.00
CA CYS A 57 5.93 6.20 11.07
C CYS A 57 6.09 7.65 10.60
N SER A 58 5.28 8.55 11.17
CA SER A 58 5.30 9.97 10.83
C SER A 58 6.29 10.76 11.68
N ARG A 59 7.05 11.66 11.05
CA ARG A 59 7.85 12.70 11.73
C ARG A 59 7.30 14.11 11.53
N SER A 60 6.22 14.26 10.77
CA SER A 60 5.64 15.55 10.39
C SER A 60 4.15 15.60 10.72
N CYS A 61 3.65 16.78 11.04
CA CYS A 61 2.22 16.99 11.24
C CYS A 61 1.50 16.97 9.90
N VAL A 62 0.55 16.05 9.74
CA VAL A 62 -0.22 15.86 8.49
C VAL A 62 -1.69 16.11 8.76
N ALA A 63 -2.38 16.72 7.79
CA ALA A 63 -3.83 16.94 7.80
C ALA A 63 -4.40 16.40 6.48
N GLN A 64 -4.94 15.17 6.49
CA GLN A 64 -5.47 14.52 5.30
C GLN A 64 -6.74 13.75 5.63
N ASN A 65 -7.68 13.70 4.68
CA ASN A 65 -8.93 12.93 4.78
C ASN A 65 -9.73 13.25 6.06
N CYS A 66 -9.80 14.52 6.47
CA CYS A 66 -10.34 14.95 7.78
C CYS A 66 -11.77 14.48 8.06
N ASN A 67 -12.56 14.27 7.01
CA ASN A 67 -13.98 13.92 7.05
C ASN A 67 -14.25 12.42 6.81
N SER A 68 -13.22 11.57 6.85
CA SER A 68 -13.32 10.13 6.59
C SER A 68 -12.62 9.33 7.68
N ILE A 69 -13.00 8.05 7.83
CA ILE A 69 -12.35 7.10 8.76
C ILE A 69 -10.86 6.93 8.43
N GLY A 70 -10.46 7.18 7.17
CA GLY A 70 -9.07 7.22 6.73
C GLY A 70 -8.31 8.50 7.08
N ILE A 71 -8.76 9.26 8.09
CA ILE A 71 -8.13 10.48 8.58
C ILE A 71 -6.66 10.24 8.95
N ARG A 72 -5.81 11.18 8.54
CA ARG A 72 -4.44 11.33 9.07
C ARG A 72 -4.33 12.73 9.64
N TYR A 73 -4.26 12.80 10.96
CA TYR A 73 -4.20 14.04 11.70
C TYR A 73 -2.98 14.05 12.62
N GLY A 74 -2.18 15.10 12.52
CA GLY A 74 -0.93 15.21 13.26
C GLY A 74 0.04 14.10 12.88
N LYS A 75 0.71 13.51 13.88
CA LYS A 75 1.63 12.39 13.68
C LYS A 75 1.02 11.05 14.07
N PHE A 76 0.01 11.02 14.94
CA PHE A 76 -0.46 9.82 15.61
C PHE A 76 -1.92 9.46 15.33
N CYS A 77 -2.74 10.37 14.82
CA CYS A 77 -4.14 10.04 14.58
C CYS A 77 -4.35 9.41 13.21
N GLY A 78 -4.73 8.13 13.17
CA GLY A 78 -5.25 7.46 11.98
C GLY A 78 -5.13 5.95 12.06
N VAL A 79 -6.00 5.22 11.35
CA VAL A 79 -5.92 3.75 11.33
C VAL A 79 -4.63 3.31 10.63
N GLY A 80 -3.77 2.60 11.37
CA GLY A 80 -2.47 2.16 10.85
C GLY A 80 -1.49 3.32 10.60
N TRP A 81 -1.73 4.48 11.21
CA TRP A 81 -0.88 5.66 11.11
C TRP A 81 -0.40 6.06 12.51
N THR A 82 0.90 6.16 12.71
CA THR A 82 1.47 6.53 14.01
C THR A 82 2.76 7.33 13.85
N GLY A 83 3.15 8.05 14.90
CA GLY A 83 4.38 8.85 14.92
C GLY A 83 5.62 8.00 15.22
N CYS A 84 6.78 8.44 14.77
CA CYS A 84 8.03 7.73 15.06
C CYS A 84 8.39 7.77 16.55
N PRO A 85 9.17 6.80 17.05
CA PRO A 85 9.65 6.81 18.43
C PRO A 85 10.31 8.14 18.80
N GLY A 86 9.92 8.71 19.95
CA GLY A 86 10.43 9.99 20.43
C GLY A 86 9.73 11.24 19.87
N GLU A 87 8.86 11.11 18.86
CA GLU A 87 8.13 12.25 18.32
C GLU A 87 7.14 12.82 19.33
N LYS A 88 7.07 14.15 19.38
CA LYS A 88 6.07 14.88 20.15
C LYS A 88 4.79 15.06 19.32
N PRO A 89 3.60 15.01 19.94
CA PRO A 89 2.35 15.32 19.26
C PRO A 89 2.33 16.74 18.72
N CYS A 90 1.56 16.96 17.67
CA CYS A 90 1.36 18.27 17.05
C CYS A 90 0.49 19.20 17.91
N ASP A 91 -0.48 18.65 18.63
CA ASP A 91 -1.36 19.36 19.56
C ASP A 91 -1.99 18.41 20.60
N GLU A 92 -2.99 18.88 21.34
CA GLU A 92 -3.68 18.10 22.38
C GLU A 92 -4.50 16.93 21.80
N LEU A 93 -5.09 17.09 20.61
CA LEU A 93 -5.83 16.02 19.94
C LEU A 93 -4.89 14.90 19.50
N ASP A 94 -3.77 15.27 18.86
CA ASP A 94 -2.72 14.33 18.47
C ASP A 94 -2.09 13.65 19.69
N GLY A 95 -2.04 14.36 20.83
CA GLY A 95 -1.62 13.79 22.11
C GLY A 95 -2.55 12.69 22.62
N CYS A 96 -3.86 12.82 22.42
CA CYS A 96 -4.82 11.75 22.70
C CYS A 96 -4.58 10.52 21.81
N CYS A 97 -4.23 10.74 20.53
CA CYS A 97 -3.95 9.66 19.58
C CYS A 97 -2.66 8.92 19.93
N LYS A 98 -1.58 9.63 20.26
CA LYS A 98 -0.34 9.02 20.75
C LYS A 98 -0.60 8.10 21.93
N ALA A 99 -1.37 8.57 22.92
CA ALA A 99 -1.71 7.78 24.09
C ALA A 99 -2.66 6.60 23.79
N HIS A 100 -3.42 6.66 22.69
CA HIS A 100 -4.25 5.56 22.20
C HIS A 100 -3.39 4.50 21.51
N ASP A 101 -2.52 4.89 20.60
CA ASP A 101 -1.55 4.02 19.93
C ASP A 101 -0.71 3.22 20.94
N GLU A 102 -0.12 3.91 21.92
CA GLU A 102 0.63 3.28 23.00
C GLU A 102 -0.24 2.31 23.83
N CYS A 103 -1.53 2.61 24.00
CA CYS A 103 -2.45 1.74 24.72
C CYS A 103 -2.77 0.46 23.94
N VAL A 104 -3.05 0.56 22.64
CA VAL A 104 -3.40 -0.59 21.79
C VAL A 104 -2.19 -1.46 21.46
N GLU A 105 -0.99 -0.87 21.40
CA GLU A 105 0.26 -1.63 21.31
C GLU A 105 0.42 -2.55 22.53
N GLN A 106 0.11 -2.05 23.72
CA GLN A 106 0.26 -2.81 24.97
C GLN A 106 -0.90 -3.78 25.25
N LYS A 107 -2.14 -3.42 24.88
CA LYS A 107 -3.36 -4.15 25.29
C LYS A 107 -4.07 -4.86 24.15
N GLY A 108 -3.60 -4.69 22.92
CA GLY A 108 -4.21 -5.20 21.71
C GLY A 108 -5.16 -4.20 21.05
N LEU A 109 -5.24 -4.31 19.72
CA LEU A 109 -6.02 -3.43 18.84
C LEU A 109 -7.53 -3.42 19.15
N MET A 110 -8.06 -4.51 19.71
CA MET A 110 -9.49 -4.70 20.03
C MET A 110 -9.84 -4.30 21.48
N SER A 111 -8.97 -3.53 22.13
CA SER A 111 -9.17 -3.13 23.53
C SER A 111 -10.22 -2.03 23.64
N VAL A 112 -11.46 -2.41 23.96
CA VAL A 112 -12.57 -1.48 24.29
C VAL A 112 -12.14 -0.42 25.31
N LYS A 113 -11.31 -0.80 26.29
CA LYS A 113 -10.79 0.14 27.31
C LYS A 113 -9.89 1.22 26.71
N CYS A 114 -9.08 0.90 25.69
CA CYS A 114 -8.27 1.90 25.00
C CYS A 114 -9.15 2.83 24.17
N HIS A 115 -10.12 2.30 23.41
CA HIS A 115 -11.04 3.10 22.60
C HIS A 115 -11.90 4.06 23.45
N GLU A 116 -12.44 3.59 24.58
CA GLU A 116 -13.21 4.46 25.49
C GLU A 116 -12.33 5.52 26.16
N LYS A 117 -11.08 5.18 26.55
CA LYS A 117 -10.12 6.17 27.07
C LYS A 117 -9.83 7.25 26.04
N PHE A 118 -9.63 6.86 24.77
CA PHE A 118 -9.39 7.80 23.68
C PHE A 118 -10.60 8.71 23.43
N LYS A 119 -11.81 8.15 23.31
CA LYS A 119 -13.07 8.93 23.21
C LYS A 119 -13.19 9.95 24.34
N ASN A 120 -12.89 9.57 25.58
CA ASN A 120 -12.94 10.49 26.72
C ASN A 120 -11.87 11.58 26.66
N CYS A 121 -10.69 11.27 26.13
CA CYS A 121 -9.62 12.24 25.92
C CYS A 121 -10.05 13.31 24.90
N ILE A 122 -10.47 12.90 23.70
CA ILE A 122 -10.84 13.84 22.63
C ILE A 122 -12.11 14.64 22.94
N ARG A 123 -13.03 14.10 23.75
CA ARG A 123 -14.17 14.87 24.30
C ARG A 123 -13.72 16.01 25.22
N LYS A 124 -12.65 15.83 26.00
CA LYS A 124 -12.08 16.90 26.83
C LYS A 124 -11.40 17.95 25.97
N VAL A 125 -10.65 17.53 24.95
CA VAL A 125 -10.04 18.44 23.97
C VAL A 125 -11.12 19.28 23.28
N LYS A 126 -12.19 18.65 22.80
CA LYS A 126 -13.35 19.38 22.21
C LYS A 126 -13.96 20.41 23.16
N LYS A 127 -14.08 20.08 24.44
CA LYS A 127 -14.61 21.00 25.47
C LYS A 127 -13.68 22.16 25.81
N SER A 128 -12.38 22.04 25.51
CA SER A 128 -11.42 23.12 25.76
C SER A 128 -11.64 24.34 24.88
N GLY A 129 -12.33 24.18 23.74
CA GLY A 129 -12.59 25.25 22.78
C GLY A 129 -11.34 25.81 22.09
N LYS A 130 -10.20 25.11 22.18
CA LYS A 130 -8.97 25.47 21.49
C LYS A 130 -9.04 25.05 20.03
N ASP A 131 -8.37 25.81 19.17
CA ASP A 131 -8.11 25.39 17.80
C ASP A 131 -6.99 24.35 17.75
N GLY A 132 -7.06 23.46 16.76
CA GLY A 132 -6.00 22.49 16.47
C GLY A 132 -4.84 23.11 15.68
N PHE A 133 -3.82 22.30 15.38
CA PHE A 133 -2.64 22.80 14.64
C PHE A 133 -2.91 23.16 13.17
N SER A 134 -4.04 22.74 12.60
CA SER A 134 -4.34 22.83 11.16
C SER A 134 -5.74 23.41 10.91
N GLU A 135 -5.81 24.38 9.99
CA GLU A 135 -7.07 24.92 9.48
C GLU A 135 -7.75 23.98 8.46
N GLU A 136 -6.99 23.10 7.80
CA GLU A 136 -7.50 22.14 6.81
C GLU A 136 -8.32 21.03 7.48
N CYS A 137 -7.90 20.61 8.68
CA CYS A 137 -8.61 19.67 9.53
C CYS A 137 -9.00 20.34 10.87
N PRO A 138 -10.04 21.19 10.91
CA PRO A 138 -10.47 21.80 12.16
C PRO A 138 -11.02 20.72 13.11
N TYR A 139 -10.96 20.97 14.42
CA TYR A 139 -11.45 20.05 15.45
C TYR A 139 -12.93 19.71 15.27
N GLU A 140 -13.72 20.64 14.75
CA GLU A 140 -15.15 20.51 14.42
C GLU A 140 -15.40 19.39 13.41
N THR A 141 -14.42 19.06 12.58
CA THR A 141 -14.48 17.96 11.61
C THR A 141 -13.71 16.75 12.11
N ALA A 142 -12.45 16.93 12.54
CA ALA A 142 -11.58 15.82 12.91
C ALA A 142 -12.09 15.03 14.13
N ILE A 143 -12.52 15.72 15.20
CA ILE A 143 -12.97 15.06 16.43
C ILE A 143 -14.22 14.19 16.21
N PRO A 144 -15.32 14.67 15.60
CA PRO A 144 -16.49 13.81 15.38
C PRO A 144 -16.17 12.62 14.48
N THR A 145 -15.34 12.79 13.44
CA THR A 145 -14.89 11.68 12.58
C THR A 145 -14.11 10.64 13.39
N MET A 146 -13.21 11.06 14.28
CA MET A 146 -12.47 10.13 15.16
C MET A 146 -13.40 9.43 16.17
N ILE A 147 -14.38 10.13 16.76
CA ILE A 147 -15.37 9.53 17.66
C ILE A 147 -16.16 8.45 16.92
N GLN A 148 -16.63 8.74 15.71
CA GLN A 148 -17.36 7.78 14.88
C GLN A 148 -16.51 6.53 14.57
N GLY A 149 -15.24 6.72 14.20
CA GLY A 149 -14.31 5.61 13.98
C GLY A 149 -14.12 4.74 15.24
N MET A 150 -14.09 5.35 16.42
CA MET A 150 -13.99 4.61 17.68
C MET A 150 -15.26 3.87 18.06
N ASP A 151 -16.43 4.43 17.80
CA ASP A 151 -17.71 3.74 18.04
C ASP A 151 -17.81 2.48 17.16
N MET A 152 -17.34 2.56 15.91
CA MET A 152 -17.23 1.39 15.04
C MET A 152 -16.20 0.36 15.56
N ALA A 153 -15.03 0.81 16.03
CA ALA A 153 -14.01 -0.09 16.58
C ALA A 153 -14.49 -0.81 17.86
N ILE A 154 -15.25 -0.13 18.71
CA ILE A 154 -15.85 -0.73 19.92
C ILE A 154 -16.93 -1.75 19.53
N LEU A 155 -17.82 -1.40 18.61
CA LEU A 155 -18.82 -2.34 18.09
C LEU A 155 -18.15 -3.60 17.53
N PHE A 156 -17.11 -3.42 16.73
CA PHE A 156 -16.34 -4.53 16.17
C PHE A 156 -15.63 -5.36 17.26
N SER A 157 -15.11 -4.72 18.31
CA SER A 157 -14.51 -5.40 19.47
C SER A 157 -15.52 -6.28 20.22
N HIS A 158 -16.78 -5.86 20.32
CA HIS A 158 -17.85 -6.66 20.91
C HIS A 158 -18.27 -7.81 20.01
N PHE A 159 -18.50 -7.54 18.72
CA PHE A 159 -18.84 -8.55 17.72
C PHE A 159 -17.79 -9.67 17.66
N TRP A 160 -16.50 -9.30 17.63
CA TRP A 160 -15.41 -10.28 17.59
C TRP A 160 -15.38 -11.20 18.81
N ARG A 161 -15.66 -10.64 20.00
CA ARG A 161 -15.66 -11.38 21.27
C ARG A 161 -16.87 -12.30 21.42
N ASN A 162 -18.04 -11.86 20.95
CA ASN A 162 -19.31 -12.55 21.21
C ASN A 162 -19.68 -13.52 20.09
N ASP A 163 -19.41 -13.18 18.82
CA ASP A 163 -19.95 -13.90 17.67
C ASP A 163 -18.88 -14.73 16.93
N LEU A 164 -17.66 -14.22 16.76
CA LEU A 164 -16.59 -14.92 16.03
C LEU A 164 -15.73 -15.85 16.91
N TYR A 165 -15.49 -15.52 18.16
CA TYR A 165 -14.74 -16.34 19.12
C TYR A 165 -15.38 -16.34 20.51
N PRO A 166 -16.60 -16.89 20.65
CA PRO A 166 -17.27 -16.97 21.94
C PRO A 166 -16.41 -17.79 22.92
N GLY A 167 -15.95 -17.15 23.99
CA GLY A 167 -15.32 -17.83 25.12
C GLY A 167 -13.81 -18.05 25.03
N GLN A 168 -13.10 -17.51 24.03
CA GLN A 168 -11.63 -17.57 24.03
C GLN A 168 -11.08 -16.46 24.95
N PRO A 169 -10.38 -16.80 26.06
CA PRO A 169 -9.66 -15.81 26.84
C PRO A 169 -8.66 -15.14 25.91
N LEU A 170 -8.49 -13.82 26.06
CA LEU A 170 -7.49 -13.03 25.34
C LEU A 170 -6.08 -13.51 25.76
N LEU A 171 -5.68 -14.66 25.23
CA LEU A 171 -4.34 -15.20 25.30
C LEU A 171 -3.54 -14.36 24.31
N LEU A 172 -3.20 -13.14 24.77
CA LEU A 172 -2.05 -12.45 24.21
C LEU A 172 -0.89 -13.44 24.29
N PRO A 173 -0.23 -13.80 23.18
CA PRO A 173 1.11 -14.32 23.33
C PRO A 173 1.90 -13.22 24.02
N LYS A 174 2.23 -13.41 25.30
CA LYS A 174 3.39 -12.77 25.88
C LYS A 174 4.56 -13.34 25.10
N ILE A 175 4.94 -12.64 24.04
CA ILE A 175 6.18 -12.91 23.31
C ILE A 175 7.29 -12.59 24.31
N LEU A 176 7.75 -13.61 25.02
CA LEU A 176 9.10 -13.63 25.56
C LEU A 176 10.02 -14.04 24.39
N PRO A 177 11.14 -13.32 24.18
CA PRO A 177 11.98 -13.53 23.02
C PRO A 177 12.85 -14.75 23.27
N THR A 178 12.87 -15.68 22.32
CA THR A 178 14.01 -16.50 21.88
C THR A 178 13.45 -17.71 21.13
N ALA A 179 13.24 -17.55 19.83
CA ALA A 179 13.25 -18.67 18.90
C ALA A 179 13.46 -18.11 17.49
N ASP A 180 14.70 -18.18 17.02
CA ASP A 180 15.03 -18.10 15.61
C ASP A 180 14.23 -19.16 14.83
N LEU A 181 13.15 -18.75 14.17
CA LEU A 181 12.45 -19.58 13.20
C LEU A 181 12.02 -18.72 11.99
N PRO A 182 12.63 -18.90 10.80
CA PRO A 182 12.40 -18.06 9.62
C PRO A 182 11.08 -18.35 8.87
N PHE A 183 10.13 -19.09 9.47
CA PHE A 183 9.03 -19.70 8.72
C PHE A 183 7.69 -18.93 8.72
N VAL A 184 7.53 -17.83 9.47
CA VAL A 184 6.23 -17.11 9.59
C VAL A 184 6.12 -15.88 8.68
N LYS A 185 7.17 -15.53 7.91
CA LYS A 185 7.16 -14.31 7.08
C LYS A 185 6.34 -14.41 5.78
N MET A 186 5.71 -15.55 5.48
CA MET A 186 4.93 -15.76 4.25
C MET A 186 3.41 -15.67 4.40
N ALA A 187 2.87 -15.64 5.63
CA ALA A 187 1.42 -15.80 5.81
C ALA A 187 0.61 -14.49 5.85
N LEU A 188 1.25 -13.32 5.98
CA LEU A 188 0.54 -12.03 6.12
C LEU A 188 0.52 -11.16 4.83
N VAL A 189 1.09 -11.63 3.72
CA VAL A 189 1.15 -10.85 2.46
C VAL A 189 0.03 -11.23 1.48
N THR A 190 -0.72 -12.31 1.70
CA THR A 190 -1.60 -12.88 0.65
C THR A 190 -3.08 -12.52 0.75
N GLN A 191 -3.49 -11.60 1.65
CA GLN A 191 -4.90 -11.30 1.85
C GLN A 191 -5.22 -9.80 1.72
N TYR A 192 -5.04 -9.22 0.54
CA TYR A 192 -6.03 -8.36 -0.11
C TYR A 192 -5.65 -8.11 -1.58
N PRO A 193 -6.62 -8.10 -2.52
CA PRO A 193 -6.36 -8.30 -3.94
C PRO A 193 -6.18 -6.97 -4.67
N SER A 194 -5.10 -6.86 -5.43
CA SER A 194 -5.06 -6.06 -6.66
C SER A 194 -4.71 -7.05 -7.76
N ASP A 195 -5.37 -6.93 -8.91
CA ASP A 195 -5.03 -7.61 -10.17
C ASP A 195 -5.79 -8.92 -10.45
N VAL A 196 -7.08 -8.72 -10.71
CA VAL A 196 -7.81 -9.49 -11.73
C VAL A 196 -7.03 -9.41 -13.06
N GLN A 197 -6.89 -10.56 -13.74
CA GLN A 197 -6.32 -10.81 -15.08
C GLN A 197 -4.80 -11.01 -15.22
N ALA A 198 -4.32 -12.21 -14.87
CA ALA A 198 -3.15 -12.79 -15.58
C ALA A 198 -3.01 -14.34 -15.50
N ILE A 199 -3.68 -15.05 -14.59
CA ILE A 199 -3.42 -16.49 -14.37
C ILE A 199 -4.55 -17.37 -14.95
N LEU A 200 -4.85 -17.22 -16.23
CA LEU A 200 -5.72 -18.18 -16.95
C LEU A 200 -5.22 -18.57 -18.35
N LEU A 201 -3.93 -18.36 -18.67
CA LEU A 201 -3.40 -18.67 -20.01
C LEU A 201 -2.06 -19.42 -20.04
N VAL A 202 -1.69 -20.18 -19.01
CA VAL A 202 -0.48 -21.05 -19.07
C VAL A 202 -0.73 -22.51 -18.67
N ARG A 203 -1.97 -22.91 -18.38
CA ARG A 203 -2.30 -24.33 -18.11
C ARG A 203 -2.75 -25.13 -19.34
N ARG A 204 -2.37 -24.70 -20.55
CA ARG A 204 -2.72 -25.38 -21.80
C ARG A 204 -1.54 -25.46 -22.76
N SER A 205 -0.47 -26.16 -22.36
CA SER A 205 0.52 -26.77 -23.27
C SER A 205 1.59 -27.48 -22.43
N PHE A 206 1.35 -28.69 -21.98
CA PHE A 206 2.36 -29.74 -21.80
C PHE A 206 1.63 -31.06 -21.58
N ALA A 207 1.01 -31.54 -22.67
CA ALA A 207 0.57 -32.92 -22.81
C ALA A 207 1.36 -33.49 -23.98
N PHE A 208 2.44 -34.23 -23.71
CA PHE A 208 3.01 -35.21 -24.64
C PHE A 208 3.72 -36.32 -23.84
N ALA A 209 3.04 -37.48 -23.81
CA ALA A 209 3.53 -38.86 -23.91
C ALA A 209 4.92 -39.27 -23.34
N THR A 210 4.87 -40.13 -22.31
CA THR A 210 5.49 -41.49 -22.11
C THR A 210 6.53 -42.01 -23.13
N PRO A 211 7.51 -42.89 -22.76
CA PRO A 211 7.23 -44.11 -22.01
C PRO A 211 8.22 -44.64 -20.96
N ILE A 212 7.64 -45.60 -20.22
CA ILE A 212 8.15 -46.50 -19.21
C ILE A 212 9.31 -47.36 -19.74
N VAL A 213 10.41 -47.44 -18.99
CA VAL A 213 11.30 -48.61 -18.99
C VAL A 213 11.46 -49.09 -17.55
N LYS A 214 11.12 -50.37 -17.37
CA LYS A 214 11.20 -51.17 -16.15
C LYS A 214 12.51 -51.96 -16.25
N SER A 215 13.43 -51.86 -15.30
CA SER A 215 14.52 -52.83 -15.17
C SER A 215 14.64 -53.34 -13.75
N HIS A 216 14.39 -54.64 -13.61
CA HIS A 216 14.80 -55.47 -12.49
C HIS A 216 16.33 -55.54 -12.40
N THR A 217 16.86 -55.39 -11.19
CA THR A 217 17.79 -56.32 -10.53
C THR A 217 17.89 -55.95 -9.06
#